data_AF-C1G5A7-F1
#
_entry.id   AF-C1G5A7-F1
#
_cell.length_a   1.000
_cell.length_b   1.000
_cell.length_c   1.000
_cell.angle_alpha   90.00
_cell.angle_beta   90.00
_cell.angle_gamma   90.00
#
_symmetry.space_group_name_H-M   'P 1'
#
loop_
_entity.id
_entity.type
_entity.pdbx_description
1 polymer ?
#
loop_
_entity_poly.entity_id
_entity_poly.type
_entity_poly.pdbx_seq_one_letter_code
_entity_poly.pdbx_strand_id
1 'polypeptide(L)'
;MVAGAPRSPPFRAEHIGSLLRTEALLNKRNEVEAGQAPPEELKLEHVGSAYVDHFKYLANIVPPEEVKNLKLTLAAPNWYHLRYREGCAYPKRVYPSDKEYFEDIARAYQTELQILYDAGLRNVQFDDPILAYFCSEKMIAGWQADALNTCTVDDQLNAYTKLYNDCISKRPADMHVGVHLCRGNFAKSRHFSEGGYDRIATKLFRTLNVDTYYLEYDTPRAGGFEPLKELPKHKKVIIGVVTSKFPELEDPVEMKKRIYAAAAFVADGSGQTVKGVDQDGCQSTVWIC
;
A
#
# COMPACT_ATOMS: atom_id res chain seq x y z
N MET A 1 -9.91 -28.72 -25.96
CA MET A 1 -9.94 -27.31 -25.51
C MET A 1 -9.99 -27.34 -23.99
N VAL A 2 -8.93 -26.91 -23.31
CA VAL A 2 -8.95 -26.78 -21.85
C VAL A 2 -9.79 -25.53 -21.56
N ALA A 3 -10.91 -25.68 -20.85
CA ALA A 3 -11.70 -24.55 -20.40
C ALA A 3 -10.77 -23.62 -19.60
N GLY A 4 -10.64 -22.36 -20.04
CA GLY A 4 -9.82 -21.38 -19.35
C GLY A 4 -10.27 -21.27 -17.89
N ALA A 5 -9.30 -21.13 -16.97
CA ALA A 5 -9.59 -20.92 -15.56
C ALA A 5 -10.61 -19.76 -15.41
N PRO A 6 -11.59 -19.87 -14.49
CA PRO A 6 -12.58 -18.83 -14.29
C PRO A 6 -11.88 -17.48 -14.05
N ARG A 7 -12.22 -16.47 -14.86
CA ARG A 7 -11.62 -15.11 -14.81
C ARG A 7 -11.89 -14.36 -13.50
N SER A 8 -12.66 -14.95 -12.58
CA SER A 8 -13.01 -14.44 -11.24
C SER A 8 -13.04 -15.58 -10.22
N PRO A 9 -11.88 -16.12 -9.82
CA PRO A 9 -11.84 -17.14 -8.77
C PRO A 9 -12.24 -16.52 -7.41
N PRO A 10 -12.77 -17.34 -6.49
CA PRO A 10 -13.26 -16.90 -5.17
C PRO A 10 -12.22 -16.09 -4.38
N PHE A 11 -10.98 -16.58 -4.37
CA PHE A 11 -9.80 -15.86 -3.93
C PHE A 11 -8.91 -15.63 -5.13
N ARG A 12 -8.29 -14.46 -5.19
CA ARG A 12 -7.27 -14.14 -6.17
C ARG A 12 -5.94 -13.89 -5.44
N ALA A 13 -4.82 -14.06 -6.12
CA ALA A 13 -3.49 -13.79 -5.59
C ALA A 13 -2.94 -12.51 -6.22
N GLU A 14 -2.16 -11.76 -5.46
CA GLU A 14 -1.65 -10.46 -5.88
C GLU A 14 -0.27 -10.20 -5.28
N HIS A 15 0.67 -9.75 -6.10
CA HIS A 15 2.04 -9.48 -5.64
C HIS A 15 2.18 -8.05 -5.11
N ILE A 16 2.95 -7.84 -4.04
CA ILE A 16 3.11 -6.52 -3.42
C ILE A 16 4.46 -5.92 -3.78
N GLY A 17 4.42 -4.85 -4.57
CA GLY A 17 5.57 -4.01 -4.84
C GLY A 17 6.69 -4.72 -5.61
N SER A 18 7.90 -4.72 -5.04
CA SER A 18 9.13 -5.04 -5.75
C SER A 18 9.38 -6.52 -5.94
N LEU A 19 9.86 -6.91 -7.13
CA LEU A 19 10.47 -8.21 -7.37
C LEU A 19 11.90 -8.29 -6.83
N LEU A 20 12.40 -9.52 -6.67
CA LEU A 20 13.82 -9.75 -6.38
C LEU A 20 14.70 -9.12 -7.46
N ARG A 21 15.65 -8.30 -7.02
CA ARG A 21 16.66 -7.71 -7.90
C ARG A 21 17.73 -8.76 -8.16
N THR A 22 18.05 -9.00 -9.43
CA THR A 22 19.14 -9.91 -9.79
C THR A 22 20.48 -9.38 -9.28
N GLU A 23 21.45 -10.28 -9.04
CA GLU A 23 22.81 -9.87 -8.66
C GLU A 23 23.41 -8.91 -9.70
N ALA A 24 23.17 -9.15 -10.99
CA ALA A 24 23.60 -8.24 -12.05
C ALA A 24 23.07 -6.81 -11.85
N LEU A 25 21.78 -6.66 -11.51
CA LEU A 25 21.19 -5.34 -11.27
C LEU A 25 21.75 -4.68 -9.99
N LEU A 26 21.96 -5.46 -8.93
CA LEU A 26 22.54 -4.97 -7.68
C LEU A 26 24.00 -4.53 -7.86
N ASN A 27 24.81 -5.37 -8.51
CA ASN A 27 26.20 -5.06 -8.82
C ASN A 27 26.29 -3.82 -9.68
N LYS A 28 25.43 -3.69 -10.70
CA LYS A 28 25.44 -2.52 -11.57
C LYS A 28 25.13 -1.22 -10.83
N ARG A 29 24.14 -1.26 -9.93
CA ARG A 29 23.84 -0.12 -9.06
C ARG A 29 25.04 0.24 -8.18
N ASN A 30 25.69 -0.74 -7.56
CA ASN A 30 26.85 -0.52 -6.69
C ASN A 30 28.04 0.05 -7.47
N GLU A 31 28.28 -0.43 -8.70
CA GLU A 31 29.32 0.11 -9.59
C GLU A 31 29.10 1.60 -9.87
N VAL A 32 27.86 2.01 -10.17
CA VAL A 32 27.56 3.44 -10.40
C VAL A 32 27.65 4.26 -9.12
N GLU A 33 27.12 3.78 -7.99
CA GLU A 33 27.23 4.48 -6.70
C GLU A 33 28.70 4.64 -6.25
N ALA A 34 29.57 3.70 -6.63
CA ALA A 34 31.01 3.76 -6.40
C ALA A 34 31.79 4.56 -7.47
N GLY A 35 31.13 5.10 -8.49
CA GLY A 35 31.76 5.81 -9.61
C GLY A 35 32.58 4.92 -10.56
N GLN A 36 32.41 3.61 -10.49
CA GLN A 36 33.09 2.60 -11.30
C GLN A 36 32.37 2.31 -12.63
N ALA A 37 31.11 2.70 -12.72
CA ALA A 37 30.35 2.75 -13.96
C ALA A 37 29.75 4.16 -14.14
N PRO A 38 29.61 4.63 -15.38
CA PRO A 38 28.95 5.90 -15.65
C PRO A 38 27.47 5.88 -15.22
N PRO A 39 26.93 6.97 -14.64
CA PRO A 39 25.50 7.08 -14.33
C PRO A 39 24.60 6.83 -15.53
N GLU A 40 25.10 7.10 -16.74
CA GLU A 40 24.41 6.82 -17.99
C GLU A 40 24.26 5.33 -18.32
N GLU A 41 24.92 4.44 -17.61
CA GLU A 41 24.67 2.99 -17.69
C GLU A 41 23.50 2.54 -16.81
N LEU A 42 23.00 3.41 -15.92
CA LEU A 42 21.68 3.28 -15.30
C LEU A 42 20.59 4.05 -16.06
N LYS A 43 20.87 4.52 -17.30
CA LYS A 43 20.09 5.53 -18.04
C LYS A 43 18.57 5.39 -17.86
N LEU A 44 18.06 6.23 -16.97
CA LEU A 44 16.69 6.72 -16.91
C LEU A 44 16.82 8.25 -16.97
N GLU A 45 16.39 8.86 -18.07
CA GLU A 45 16.28 10.32 -18.17
C GLU A 45 14.94 10.74 -17.57
N HIS A 46 14.98 11.58 -16.54
CA HIS A 46 13.78 12.07 -15.86
C HIS A 46 13.39 13.47 -16.37
N VAL A 47 12.37 13.52 -17.24
CA VAL A 47 11.80 14.73 -17.85
C VAL A 47 10.26 14.68 -17.95
N GLY A 48 9.61 13.96 -17.02
CA GLY A 48 8.15 13.75 -16.99
C GLY A 48 7.70 12.95 -15.78
N SER A 49 6.50 12.37 -15.80
CA SER A 49 6.06 11.41 -14.78
C SER A 49 7.11 10.32 -14.55
N ALA A 50 7.44 10.05 -13.29
CA ALA A 50 8.40 9.00 -12.92
C ALA A 50 7.87 7.57 -13.17
N TYR A 51 6.63 7.42 -13.60
CA TYR A 51 5.91 6.15 -13.62
C TYR A 51 5.33 5.78 -14.98
N VAL A 52 4.94 6.77 -15.80
CA VAL A 52 4.22 6.54 -17.06
C VAL A 52 5.01 5.66 -18.03
N ASP A 53 6.31 5.87 -18.17
CA ASP A 53 7.12 5.07 -19.10
C ASP A 53 7.30 3.64 -18.61
N HIS A 54 7.40 3.43 -17.29
CA HIS A 54 7.39 2.08 -16.71
C HIS A 54 6.05 1.38 -16.96
N PHE A 55 4.93 2.10 -16.80
CA PHE A 55 3.60 1.57 -17.11
C PHE A 55 3.44 1.24 -18.60
N LYS A 56 3.83 2.15 -19.50
CA LYS A 56 3.78 1.94 -20.96
C LYS A 56 4.62 0.74 -21.39
N TYR A 57 5.81 0.59 -20.80
CA TYR A 57 6.64 -0.58 -21.04
C TYR A 57 5.91 -1.88 -20.67
N LEU A 58 5.32 -1.94 -19.46
CA LEU A 58 4.56 -3.11 -19.03
C LEU A 58 3.33 -3.36 -19.90
N ALA A 59 2.61 -2.30 -20.29
CA ALA A 59 1.45 -2.38 -21.17
C ALA A 59 1.81 -2.94 -22.56
N ASN A 60 3.02 -2.68 -23.06
CA ASN A 60 3.48 -3.15 -24.36
C ASN A 60 3.89 -4.64 -24.39
N ILE A 61 4.06 -5.27 -23.22
CA ILE A 61 4.47 -6.69 -23.13
C ILE A 61 3.34 -7.61 -22.66
N VAL A 62 2.11 -7.09 -22.54
CA VAL A 62 0.90 -7.87 -22.20
C VAL A 62 -0.15 -7.74 -23.32
N PRO A 63 -1.10 -8.68 -23.45
CA PRO A 63 -2.24 -8.52 -24.34
C PRO A 63 -3.04 -7.23 -24.02
N PRO A 64 -3.58 -6.51 -25.03
CA PRO A 64 -4.30 -5.26 -24.81
C PRO A 64 -5.45 -5.35 -23.79
N GLU A 65 -6.13 -6.48 -23.72
CA GLU A 65 -7.22 -6.74 -22.78
C GLU A 65 -6.77 -6.86 -21.31
N GLU A 66 -5.48 -7.12 -21.08
CA GLU A 66 -4.87 -7.26 -19.75
C GLU A 66 -4.27 -5.95 -19.23
N VAL A 67 -4.11 -4.91 -20.07
CA VAL A 67 -3.54 -3.61 -19.66
C VAL A 67 -4.31 -3.00 -18.48
N LYS A 68 -5.63 -3.14 -18.45
CA LYS A 68 -6.49 -2.66 -17.35
C LYS A 68 -6.25 -3.38 -16.01
N ASN A 69 -5.67 -4.57 -16.02
CA ASN A 69 -5.37 -5.36 -14.83
C ASN A 69 -3.98 -5.05 -14.27
N LEU A 70 -3.13 -4.34 -15.03
CA LEU A 70 -1.82 -3.93 -14.56
C LEU A 70 -1.92 -3.00 -13.35
N LYS A 71 -1.17 -3.31 -12.32
CA LYS A 71 -1.07 -2.54 -11.09
C LYS A 71 0.24 -1.78 -11.03
N LEU A 72 0.18 -0.51 -10.65
CA LEU A 72 1.37 0.31 -10.39
C LEU A 72 1.42 0.72 -8.91
N THR A 73 2.61 0.72 -8.33
CA THR A 73 2.84 1.13 -6.93
C THR A 73 3.42 2.54 -6.88
N LEU A 74 2.77 3.43 -6.13
CA LEU A 74 3.18 4.80 -5.84
C LEU A 74 3.67 4.91 -4.39
N ALA A 75 4.54 5.89 -4.14
CA ALA A 75 4.96 6.22 -2.78
C ALA A 75 3.81 6.81 -1.96
N ALA A 76 3.92 6.75 -0.64
CA ALA A 76 2.97 7.42 0.24
C ALA A 76 3.08 8.96 0.13
N PRO A 77 1.97 9.70 0.05
CA PRO A 77 1.97 11.16 -0.06
C PRO A 77 2.52 11.86 1.19
N ASN A 78 2.38 11.25 2.37
CA ASN A 78 2.88 11.72 3.66
C ASN A 78 4.33 11.29 3.97
N TRP A 79 5.00 10.55 3.07
CA TRP A 79 6.26 9.86 3.36
C TRP A 79 7.34 10.75 3.97
N TYR A 80 7.55 11.94 3.41
CA TYR A 80 8.56 12.88 3.90
C TYR A 80 8.09 13.68 5.11
N HIS A 81 6.79 13.81 5.33
CA HIS A 81 6.26 14.60 6.44
C HIS A 81 6.64 14.01 7.80
N LEU A 82 6.32 12.72 8.04
CA LEU A 82 6.61 12.07 9.33
C LEU A 82 8.08 11.69 9.51
N ARG A 83 8.85 11.61 8.42
CA ARG A 83 10.22 11.10 8.45
C ARG A 83 11.22 12.14 8.96
N TYR A 84 10.89 13.42 8.82
CA TYR A 84 11.65 14.49 9.43
C TYR A 84 11.13 14.78 10.84
N ARG A 85 11.98 15.41 11.66
CA ARG A 85 11.56 15.95 12.96
C ARG A 85 10.40 16.93 12.75
N GLU A 86 9.48 17.01 13.71
CA GLU A 86 8.39 17.97 13.70
C GLU A 86 8.88 19.39 13.33
N GLY A 87 8.16 20.04 12.41
CA GLY A 87 8.50 21.36 11.87
C GLY A 87 9.68 21.41 10.88
N CYS A 88 10.24 20.27 10.48
CA CYS A 88 11.37 20.17 9.54
C CYS A 88 11.01 19.51 8.20
N ALA A 89 9.75 19.14 7.97
CA ALA A 89 9.30 18.54 6.71
C ALA A 89 9.47 19.46 5.49
N TYR A 90 9.40 20.78 5.72
CA TYR A 90 9.55 21.81 4.70
C TYR A 90 10.02 23.13 5.34
N PRO A 91 10.65 24.05 4.58
CA PRO A 91 11.01 25.37 5.11
C PRO A 91 9.75 26.23 5.31
N LYS A 92 9.62 26.89 6.48
CA LYS A 92 8.47 27.77 6.80
C LYS A 92 8.24 28.95 5.83
N ARG A 93 9.28 29.34 5.09
CA ARG A 93 9.20 30.36 4.03
C ARG A 93 8.51 29.86 2.76
N VAL A 94 8.41 28.55 2.58
CA VAL A 94 7.79 27.91 1.41
C VAL A 94 6.34 27.55 1.74
N TYR A 95 6.12 26.91 2.90
CA TYR A 95 4.78 26.61 3.40
C TYR A 95 4.63 27.12 4.84
N PRO A 96 3.59 27.91 5.15
CA PRO A 96 3.34 28.39 6.50
C PRO A 96 2.65 27.36 7.39
N SER A 97 2.09 26.28 6.82
CA SER A 97 1.37 25.23 7.55
C SER A 97 1.33 23.90 6.80
N ASP A 98 1.09 22.81 7.55
CA ASP A 98 0.90 21.46 6.98
C ASP A 98 -0.28 21.40 6.02
N LYS A 99 -1.31 22.23 6.26
CA LYS A 99 -2.49 22.31 5.39
C LYS A 99 -2.09 22.71 3.98
N GLU A 100 -1.32 23.76 3.82
CA GLU A 100 -0.88 24.23 2.48
C GLU A 100 0.06 23.22 1.82
N TYR A 101 0.97 22.65 2.60
CA TYR A 101 1.88 21.60 2.14
C TYR A 101 1.12 20.36 1.62
N PHE A 102 0.13 19.87 2.38
CA PHE A 102 -0.70 18.74 2.00
C PHE A 102 -1.62 19.05 0.82
N GLU A 103 -2.13 20.27 0.70
CA GLU A 103 -2.91 20.69 -0.46
C GLU A 103 -2.08 20.65 -1.76
N ASP A 104 -0.81 21.05 -1.73
CA ASP A 104 0.09 20.94 -2.89
C ASP A 104 0.47 19.50 -3.21
N ILE A 105 0.75 18.67 -2.20
CA ILE A 105 0.96 17.23 -2.41
C ILE A 105 -0.28 16.62 -3.06
N ALA A 106 -1.48 16.91 -2.55
CA ALA A 106 -2.71 16.39 -3.12
C ALA A 106 -2.88 16.79 -4.59
N ARG A 107 -2.58 18.04 -4.96
CA ARG A 107 -2.58 18.49 -6.36
C ARG A 107 -1.58 17.73 -7.22
N ALA A 108 -0.37 17.47 -6.72
CA ALA A 108 0.65 16.71 -7.43
C ALA A 108 0.19 15.27 -7.69
N TYR A 109 -0.35 14.59 -6.68
CA TYR A 109 -0.89 13.23 -6.85
C TYR A 109 -2.12 13.18 -7.76
N GLN A 110 -3.04 14.15 -7.67
CA GLN A 110 -4.17 14.25 -8.61
C GLN A 110 -3.69 14.36 -10.06
N THR A 111 -2.65 15.18 -10.29
CA THR A 111 -2.06 15.36 -11.62
C THR A 111 -1.41 14.06 -12.11
N GLU A 112 -0.58 13.44 -11.27
CA GLU A 112 0.10 12.19 -11.61
C GLU A 112 -0.89 11.05 -11.88
N LEU A 113 -1.93 10.91 -11.05
CA LEU A 113 -3.00 9.92 -11.25
C LEU A 113 -3.74 10.16 -12.57
N GLN A 114 -4.00 11.41 -12.95
CA GLN A 114 -4.63 11.73 -14.24
C GLN A 114 -3.71 11.35 -15.40
N ILE A 115 -2.42 11.68 -15.35
CA ILE A 115 -1.46 11.32 -16.40
C ILE A 115 -1.39 9.79 -16.57
N LEU A 116 -1.33 9.05 -15.46
CA LEU A 116 -1.32 7.58 -15.48
C LEU A 116 -2.63 7.01 -16.02
N TYR A 117 -3.77 7.59 -15.64
CA TYR A 117 -5.08 7.19 -16.14
C TYR A 117 -5.20 7.40 -17.65
N ASP A 118 -4.75 8.55 -18.15
CA ASP A 118 -4.74 8.91 -19.57
C ASP A 118 -3.82 7.98 -20.38
N ALA A 119 -2.74 7.48 -19.76
CA ALA A 119 -1.88 6.46 -20.36
C ALA A 119 -2.54 5.07 -20.43
N GLY A 120 -3.62 4.82 -19.67
CA GLY A 120 -4.37 3.56 -19.65
C GLY A 120 -4.35 2.82 -18.32
N LEU A 121 -3.68 3.34 -17.28
CA LEU A 121 -3.65 2.70 -15.96
C LEU A 121 -5.05 2.74 -15.33
N ARG A 122 -5.46 1.61 -14.73
CA ARG A 122 -6.74 1.50 -14.01
C ARG A 122 -6.61 0.98 -12.59
N ASN A 123 -5.43 0.53 -12.17
CA ASN A 123 -5.19 -0.02 -10.84
C ASN A 123 -3.90 0.56 -10.24
N VAL A 124 -4.04 1.31 -9.14
CA VAL A 124 -2.90 1.92 -8.43
C VAL A 124 -2.90 1.51 -6.97
N GLN A 125 -1.71 1.33 -6.42
CA GLN A 125 -1.47 1.03 -5.01
C GLN A 125 -0.56 2.10 -4.40
N PHE A 126 -0.89 2.59 -3.22
CA PHE A 126 0.02 3.38 -2.40
C PHE A 126 0.71 2.50 -1.37
N ASP A 127 2.04 2.50 -1.32
CA ASP A 127 2.80 1.82 -0.28
C ASP A 127 3.09 2.79 0.86
N ASP A 128 2.44 2.59 2.01
CA ASP A 128 2.54 3.48 3.16
C ASP A 128 2.86 2.72 4.46
N PRO A 129 4.15 2.62 4.80
CA PRO A 129 4.56 2.12 6.09
C PRO A 129 4.41 3.15 7.23
N ILE A 130 4.14 4.41 6.92
CA ILE A 130 3.85 5.45 7.93
C ILE A 130 2.50 5.19 8.57
N LEU A 131 1.50 4.68 7.85
CA LEU A 131 0.23 4.29 8.49
C LEU A 131 0.40 3.19 9.56
N ALA A 132 1.40 2.30 9.41
CA ALA A 132 1.72 1.31 10.42
C ALA A 132 2.35 1.91 11.69
N TYR A 133 2.87 3.16 11.65
CA TYR A 133 3.35 3.87 12.84
C TYR A 133 2.27 3.98 13.90
N PHE A 134 1.04 4.26 13.45
CA PHE A 134 -0.12 4.47 14.32
C PHE A 134 -0.66 3.16 14.93
N CYS A 135 -0.08 2.00 14.60
CA CYS A 135 -0.34 0.73 15.26
C CYS A 135 0.61 0.46 16.43
N SER A 136 1.80 1.07 16.44
CA SER A 136 2.87 0.73 17.38
C SER A 136 2.75 1.53 18.68
N GLU A 137 2.49 0.84 19.79
CA GLU A 137 2.45 1.45 21.13
C GLU A 137 3.75 2.20 21.47
N LYS A 138 4.90 1.63 21.10
CA LYS A 138 6.20 2.25 21.32
C LYS A 138 6.34 3.57 20.56
N MET A 139 5.92 3.60 19.29
CA MET A 139 5.96 4.80 18.47
C MET A 139 5.01 5.87 19.00
N ILE A 140 3.79 5.46 19.38
CA ILE A 140 2.78 6.34 19.98
C ILE A 140 3.29 6.96 21.29
N ALA A 141 3.90 6.16 22.17
CA ALA A 141 4.52 6.65 23.39
C ALA A 141 5.65 7.64 23.10
N GLY A 142 6.45 7.37 22.07
CA GLY A 142 7.48 8.29 21.57
C GLY A 142 6.89 9.62 21.09
N TRP A 143 5.80 9.59 20.33
CA TRP A 143 5.08 10.80 19.90
C TRP A 143 4.58 11.61 21.10
N GLN A 144 3.96 10.95 22.07
CA GLN A 144 3.41 11.61 23.26
C GLN A 144 4.49 12.23 24.15
N ALA A 145 5.70 11.67 24.14
CA ALA A 145 6.83 12.17 24.92
C ALA A 145 7.62 13.29 24.21
N ASP A 146 7.48 13.45 22.89
CA ASP A 146 8.19 14.49 22.14
C ASP A 146 7.46 15.83 22.24
N ALA A 147 8.05 16.74 23.02
CA ALA A 147 7.51 18.08 23.26
C ALA A 147 7.47 18.98 22.01
N LEU A 148 8.09 18.56 20.90
CA LEU A 148 8.00 19.29 19.64
C LEU A 148 6.65 19.07 18.96
N ASN A 149 6.03 17.89 19.14
CA ASN A 149 4.77 17.55 18.47
C ASN A 149 3.66 18.52 18.85
N THR A 150 3.02 19.08 17.83
CA THR A 150 2.03 20.16 18.01
C THR A 150 0.57 19.66 18.01
N CYS A 151 0.35 18.38 17.70
CA CYS A 151 -0.98 17.76 17.66
C CYS A 151 -0.98 16.36 18.29
N THR A 152 -2.17 15.81 18.52
CA THR A 152 -2.29 14.43 19.00
C THR A 152 -1.97 13.43 17.88
N VAL A 153 -1.62 12.20 18.25
CA VAL A 153 -1.43 11.10 17.28
C VAL A 153 -2.67 10.90 16.41
N ASP A 154 -3.87 11.06 16.98
CA ASP A 154 -5.12 10.89 16.26
C ASP A 154 -5.39 12.06 15.31
N ASP A 155 -5.01 13.29 15.68
CA ASP A 155 -5.06 14.44 14.76
C ASP A 155 -4.13 14.25 13.57
N GLN A 156 -2.92 13.70 13.79
CA GLN A 156 -2.00 13.40 12.70
C GLN A 156 -2.54 12.30 11.77
N LEU A 157 -3.13 11.23 12.33
CA LEU A 157 -3.79 10.18 11.55
C LEU A 157 -4.98 10.75 10.76
N ASN A 158 -5.75 11.66 11.36
CA ASN A 158 -6.84 12.37 10.69
C ASN A 158 -6.32 13.19 9.50
N ALA A 159 -5.23 13.93 9.69
CA ALA A 159 -4.62 14.76 8.66
C ALA A 159 -4.11 13.91 7.49
N TYR A 160 -3.44 12.78 7.76
CA TYR A 160 -2.99 11.87 6.70
C TYR A 160 -4.13 11.17 5.98
N THR A 161 -5.17 10.73 6.71
CA THR A 161 -6.36 10.17 6.08
C THR A 161 -7.02 11.19 5.15
N LYS A 162 -7.09 12.46 5.58
CA LYS A 162 -7.60 13.54 4.74
C LYS A 162 -6.71 13.77 3.50
N LEU A 163 -5.39 13.84 3.68
CA LEU A 163 -4.45 14.00 2.57
C LEU A 163 -4.65 12.91 1.51
N TYR A 164 -4.75 11.64 1.91
CA TYR A 164 -5.04 10.57 0.97
C TYR A 164 -6.35 10.76 0.21
N ASN A 165 -7.42 11.10 0.94
CA ASN A 165 -8.73 11.36 0.32
C ASN A 165 -8.67 12.54 -0.65
N ASP A 166 -7.90 13.58 -0.33
CA ASP A 166 -7.68 14.73 -1.20
C ASP A 166 -6.89 14.29 -2.45
N CYS A 167 -5.82 13.51 -2.31
CA CYS A 167 -5.01 12.98 -3.43
C CYS A 167 -5.88 12.23 -4.46
N ILE A 168 -6.88 11.47 -4.00
CA ILE A 168 -7.71 10.62 -4.86
C ILE A 168 -9.09 11.22 -5.18
N SER A 169 -9.39 12.43 -4.69
CA SER A 169 -10.72 13.05 -4.80
C SER A 169 -11.19 13.28 -6.25
N LYS A 170 -10.26 13.36 -7.20
CA LYS A 170 -10.53 13.56 -8.63
C LYS A 170 -10.33 12.29 -9.48
N ARG A 171 -10.09 11.13 -8.86
CA ARG A 171 -9.88 9.89 -9.61
C ARG A 171 -11.11 9.56 -10.48
N PRO A 172 -10.93 9.11 -11.73
CA PRO A 172 -12.03 8.58 -12.51
C PRO A 172 -12.70 7.37 -11.84
N ALA A 173 -14.00 7.16 -12.11
CA ALA A 173 -14.81 6.17 -11.39
C ALA A 173 -14.36 4.72 -11.58
N ASP A 174 -13.70 4.41 -12.70
CA ASP A 174 -13.14 3.08 -13.01
C ASP A 174 -11.68 2.93 -12.59
N MET A 175 -11.08 3.92 -11.91
CA MET A 175 -9.74 3.81 -11.34
C MET A 175 -9.78 3.19 -9.94
N HIS A 176 -9.28 1.95 -9.85
CA HIS A 176 -9.09 1.24 -8.60
C HIS A 176 -7.88 1.78 -7.84
N VAL A 177 -8.06 2.08 -6.55
CA VAL A 177 -6.99 2.51 -5.64
C VAL A 177 -6.94 1.58 -4.45
N GLY A 178 -5.75 1.08 -4.15
CA GLY A 178 -5.49 0.44 -2.86
C GLY A 178 -4.35 1.06 -2.07
N VAL A 179 -4.23 0.65 -0.82
CA VAL A 179 -3.17 1.09 0.09
C VAL A 179 -2.56 -0.12 0.80
N HIS A 180 -1.24 -0.23 0.76
CA HIS A 180 -0.48 -1.24 1.46
C HIS A 180 0.12 -0.67 2.73
N LEU A 181 -0.21 -1.28 3.87
CA LEU A 181 0.36 -0.93 5.16
C LEU A 181 1.51 -1.89 5.46
N CYS A 182 2.71 -1.45 5.12
CA CYS A 182 3.94 -2.20 5.36
C CYS A 182 4.53 -1.86 6.74
N ARG A 183 5.17 -2.82 7.41
CA ARG A 183 5.90 -2.56 8.66
C ARG A 183 7.38 -2.21 8.42
N GLY A 184 7.76 -2.04 7.15
CA GLY A 184 9.14 -1.94 6.70
C GLY A 184 9.80 -3.32 6.80
N ASN A 185 10.11 -3.96 5.68
CA ASN A 185 10.80 -5.25 5.68
C ASN A 185 12.19 -5.07 5.07
N PHE A 186 13.19 -4.95 5.95
CA PHE A 186 14.59 -4.86 5.57
C PHE A 186 15.30 -6.19 5.81
N ALA A 187 16.48 -6.34 5.21
CA ALA A 187 17.31 -7.53 5.32
C ALA A 187 17.41 -8.05 6.77
N LYS A 188 17.28 -9.36 6.94
CA LYS A 188 17.25 -10.06 8.25
C LYS A 188 16.02 -9.72 9.10
N SER A 189 14.86 -9.51 8.48
CA SER A 189 13.57 -9.23 9.16
C SER A 189 13.57 -7.97 10.04
N ARG A 190 14.50 -7.04 9.75
CA ARG A 190 14.56 -5.71 10.35
C ARG A 190 13.32 -4.94 9.92
N HIS A 191 12.74 -4.20 10.85
CA HIS A 191 11.47 -3.52 10.61
C HIS A 191 11.42 -2.13 11.21
N PHE A 192 10.51 -1.33 10.67
CA PHE A 192 10.26 0.03 11.11
C PHE A 192 9.18 0.05 12.19
N SER A 193 8.07 -0.69 12.01
CA SER A 193 6.92 -0.65 12.92
C SER A 193 6.39 -2.05 13.29
N GLU A 194 5.48 -2.11 14.25
CA GLU A 194 4.82 -3.31 14.78
C GLU A 194 3.42 -2.98 15.32
N GLY A 195 2.67 -4.00 15.72
CA GLY A 195 1.35 -3.84 16.34
C GLY A 195 0.18 -4.28 15.46
N GLY A 196 -0.92 -4.60 16.13
CA GLY A 196 -2.22 -4.89 15.55
C GLY A 196 -2.90 -3.65 14.98
N TYR A 197 -3.82 -3.84 14.04
CA TYR A 197 -4.55 -2.73 13.42
C TYR A 197 -5.68 -2.19 14.31
N ASP A 198 -5.94 -2.79 15.47
CA ASP A 198 -7.06 -2.53 16.37
C ASP A 198 -7.30 -1.05 16.63
N ARG A 199 -6.22 -0.31 16.93
CA ARG A 199 -6.28 1.14 17.22
C ARG A 199 -6.82 1.95 16.06
N ILE A 200 -6.44 1.61 14.83
CA ILE A 200 -6.69 2.44 13.64
C ILE A 200 -7.79 1.87 12.74
N ALA A 201 -8.20 0.62 12.88
CA ALA A 201 -9.02 -0.09 11.90
C ALA A 201 -10.34 0.60 11.59
N THR A 202 -11.07 1.07 12.62
CA THR A 202 -12.32 1.82 12.40
C THR A 202 -12.08 3.07 11.57
N LYS A 203 -11.07 3.87 11.91
CA LYS A 203 -10.73 5.10 11.18
C LYS A 203 -10.28 4.77 9.76
N LEU A 204 -9.28 3.90 9.65
CA LEU A 204 -8.68 3.50 8.39
C LEU A 204 -9.74 2.95 7.45
N PHE A 205 -10.44 1.89 7.84
CA PHE A 205 -11.38 1.19 6.95
C PHE A 205 -12.61 2.02 6.59
N ARG A 206 -13.12 2.86 7.49
CA ARG A 206 -14.37 3.59 7.24
C ARG A 206 -14.19 4.99 6.68
N THR A 207 -13.01 5.60 6.81
CA THR A 207 -12.81 7.00 6.41
C THR A 207 -11.78 7.19 5.31
N LEU A 208 -10.89 6.24 5.06
CA LEU A 208 -9.98 6.28 3.91
C LEU A 208 -10.72 5.78 2.66
N ASN A 209 -10.80 6.61 1.62
CA ASN A 209 -11.62 6.38 0.42
C ASN A 209 -10.94 5.50 -0.64
N VAL A 210 -10.20 4.48 -0.19
CA VAL A 210 -9.60 3.45 -1.06
C VAL A 210 -10.53 2.26 -1.23
N ASP A 211 -10.28 1.47 -2.26
CA ASP A 211 -11.08 0.29 -2.60
C ASP A 211 -10.51 -0.99 -1.99
N THR A 212 -9.18 -1.07 -1.82
CA THR A 212 -8.47 -2.26 -1.31
C THR A 212 -7.42 -1.90 -0.27
N TYR A 213 -7.37 -2.65 0.82
CA TYR A 213 -6.27 -2.63 1.78
C TYR A 213 -5.36 -3.83 1.56
N TYR A 214 -4.04 -3.64 1.55
CA TYR A 214 -3.07 -4.73 1.53
C TYR A 214 -2.38 -4.78 2.88
N LEU A 215 -2.75 -5.77 3.69
CA LEU A 215 -2.36 -5.84 5.09
C LEU A 215 -1.40 -7.00 5.33
N GLU A 216 -0.23 -6.72 5.88
CA GLU A 216 0.69 -7.77 6.30
C GLU A 216 0.11 -8.52 7.50
N TYR A 217 0.09 -9.85 7.42
CA TYR A 217 -0.25 -10.75 8.52
C TYR A 217 0.73 -11.90 8.64
N ASP A 218 1.80 -11.94 7.85
CA ASP A 218 2.73 -13.07 7.72
C ASP A 218 3.42 -13.47 9.04
N THR A 219 3.44 -12.58 10.02
CA THR A 219 4.06 -12.79 11.33
C THR A 219 3.17 -12.30 12.47
N PRO A 220 3.27 -12.88 13.70
CA PRO A 220 2.43 -12.50 14.84
C PRO A 220 2.49 -11.02 15.25
N ARG A 221 3.54 -10.29 14.84
CA ARG A 221 3.71 -8.85 15.10
C ARG A 221 2.60 -7.97 14.53
N ALA A 222 1.85 -8.48 13.55
CA ALA A 222 0.75 -7.76 12.91
C ALA A 222 -0.57 -7.86 13.67
N GLY A 223 -0.58 -8.54 14.82
CA GLY A 223 -1.79 -8.80 15.60
C GLY A 223 -2.69 -9.87 14.98
N GLY A 224 -3.93 -9.93 15.46
CA GLY A 224 -4.94 -10.85 14.97
C GLY A 224 -5.86 -10.24 13.91
N PHE A 225 -6.88 -11.01 13.51
CA PHE A 225 -7.84 -10.64 12.47
C PHE A 225 -9.07 -9.89 13.00
N GLU A 226 -9.19 -9.71 14.32
CA GLU A 226 -10.25 -8.97 15.00
C GLU A 226 -10.57 -7.61 14.34
N PRO A 227 -9.58 -6.79 13.93
CA PRO A 227 -9.84 -5.49 13.33
C PRO A 227 -10.59 -5.56 11.99
N LEU A 228 -10.56 -6.71 11.30
CA LEU A 228 -11.25 -6.90 10.02
C LEU A 228 -12.78 -6.83 10.14
N LYS A 229 -13.33 -6.95 11.36
CA LYS A 229 -14.76 -6.71 11.60
C LYS A 229 -15.20 -5.28 11.24
N GLU A 230 -14.25 -4.33 11.26
CA GLU A 230 -14.55 -2.94 10.96
C GLU A 230 -14.61 -2.64 9.44
N LEU A 231 -14.26 -3.61 8.59
CA LEU A 231 -14.19 -3.45 7.13
C LEU A 231 -15.61 -3.28 6.53
N PRO A 232 -15.90 -2.15 5.86
CA PRO A 232 -17.17 -1.98 5.16
C PRO A 232 -17.34 -3.01 4.06
N LYS A 233 -18.58 -3.46 3.83
CA LYS A 233 -18.93 -4.41 2.77
C LYS A 233 -18.27 -4.09 1.45
N HIS A 234 -18.27 -2.80 1.07
CA HIS A 234 -17.79 -2.28 -0.20
C HIS A 234 -16.27 -2.18 -0.40
N LYS A 235 -15.46 -2.58 0.59
CA LYS A 235 -14.00 -2.48 0.55
C LYS A 235 -13.32 -3.83 0.67
N LYS A 236 -12.21 -4.01 -0.04
CA LYS A 236 -11.43 -5.24 -0.16
C LYS A 236 -10.25 -5.27 0.80
N VAL A 237 -9.79 -6.47 1.16
CA VAL A 237 -8.62 -6.65 2.02
C VAL A 237 -7.75 -7.82 1.57
N ILE A 238 -6.56 -7.56 1.07
CA ILE A 238 -5.53 -8.58 0.80
C ILE A 238 -4.84 -8.93 2.13
N ILE A 239 -4.76 -10.22 2.45
CA ILE A 239 -4.18 -10.74 3.68
C ILE A 239 -2.82 -11.36 3.34
N GLY A 240 -1.74 -10.65 3.66
CA GLY A 240 -0.40 -11.13 3.43
C GLY A 240 -0.08 -12.32 4.33
N VAL A 241 -0.25 -13.54 3.81
CA VAL A 241 0.01 -14.81 4.53
C VAL A 241 1.33 -15.47 4.13
N VAL A 242 1.95 -15.03 3.04
CA VAL A 242 3.29 -15.45 2.60
C VAL A 242 4.31 -14.43 3.08
N THR A 243 5.43 -14.93 3.61
CA THR A 243 6.51 -14.09 4.11
C THR A 243 7.55 -13.84 3.02
N SER A 244 7.92 -12.57 2.84
CA SER A 244 9.07 -12.20 2.00
C SER A 244 10.39 -12.18 2.78
N LYS A 245 10.36 -12.58 4.05
CA LYS A 245 11.45 -12.40 5.02
C LYS A 245 12.38 -13.62 5.09
N PHE A 246 11.85 -14.77 4.74
CA PHE A 246 12.50 -16.06 4.87
C PHE A 246 12.32 -16.86 3.57
N PRO A 247 13.31 -17.67 3.15
CA PRO A 247 13.26 -18.41 1.90
C PRO A 247 12.40 -19.68 1.95
N GLU A 248 12.03 -20.14 3.15
CA GLU A 248 11.16 -21.31 3.32
C GLU A 248 9.77 -21.04 2.74
N LEU A 249 9.21 -22.03 2.03
CA LEU A 249 7.87 -21.91 1.47
C LEU A 249 6.80 -22.27 2.50
N GLU A 250 5.66 -21.59 2.38
CA GLU A 250 4.55 -21.74 3.31
C GLU A 250 3.78 -23.03 3.04
N ASP A 251 3.27 -23.65 4.12
CA ASP A 251 2.35 -24.78 4.00
C ASP A 251 1.02 -24.31 3.36
N PRO A 252 0.63 -24.81 2.17
CA PRO A 252 -0.61 -24.43 1.51
C PRO A 252 -1.87 -24.70 2.34
N VAL A 253 -1.86 -25.75 3.16
CA VAL A 253 -2.98 -26.09 4.03
C VAL A 253 -3.14 -25.04 5.13
N GLU A 254 -2.02 -24.59 5.70
CA GLU A 254 -2.02 -23.58 6.74
C GLU A 254 -2.38 -22.20 6.20
N MET A 255 -1.84 -21.80 5.04
CA MET A 255 -2.23 -20.56 4.36
C MET A 255 -3.74 -20.51 4.13
N LYS A 256 -4.33 -21.61 3.61
CA LYS A 256 -5.76 -21.70 3.36
C LYS A 256 -6.57 -21.51 4.65
N LYS A 257 -6.19 -22.17 5.74
CA LYS A 257 -6.87 -22.00 7.05
C LYS A 257 -6.84 -20.55 7.51
N ARG A 258 -5.69 -19.87 7.38
CA ARG A 258 -5.53 -18.47 7.79
C ARG A 258 -6.41 -17.52 6.97
N ILE A 259 -6.53 -17.76 5.66
CA ILE A 259 -7.45 -17.01 4.78
C ILE A 259 -8.90 -17.16 5.24
N TYR A 260 -9.35 -18.39 5.52
CA TYR A 260 -10.71 -18.63 6.01
C TYR A 260 -10.95 -18.05 7.41
N ALA A 261 -9.93 -18.05 8.28
CA ALA A 261 -10.01 -17.39 9.57
C ALA A 261 -10.22 -15.87 9.40
N ALA A 262 -9.44 -15.20 8.55
CA ALA A 262 -9.63 -13.79 8.23
C ALA A 262 -11.02 -13.50 7.64
N ALA A 263 -11.46 -14.35 6.69
CA ALA A 263 -12.80 -14.23 6.09
C ALA A 263 -13.93 -14.37 7.10
N ALA A 264 -13.77 -15.15 8.18
CA ALA A 264 -14.74 -15.27 9.26
C ALA A 264 -14.91 -13.96 10.04
N PHE A 265 -13.83 -13.21 10.29
CA PHE A 265 -13.92 -11.90 10.94
C PHE A 265 -14.59 -10.85 10.05
N VAL A 266 -14.27 -10.84 8.75
CA VAL A 266 -14.95 -9.96 7.77
C VAL A 266 -16.44 -10.30 7.71
N ALA A 267 -16.78 -11.59 7.63
CA ALA A 267 -18.15 -12.07 7.58
C ALA A 267 -18.95 -11.66 8.82
N ASP A 268 -18.37 -11.83 10.01
CA ASP A 268 -18.97 -11.44 11.29
C ASP A 268 -19.26 -9.93 11.34
N GLY A 269 -18.26 -9.09 11.06
CA GLY A 269 -18.42 -7.63 11.12
C GLY A 269 -19.36 -7.04 10.05
N SER A 270 -19.43 -7.70 8.88
CA SER A 270 -20.32 -7.30 7.79
C SER A 270 -21.72 -7.92 7.87
N GLY A 271 -21.95 -8.91 8.73
CA GLY A 271 -23.19 -9.70 8.71
C GLY A 271 -23.37 -10.50 7.43
N GLN A 272 -22.28 -11.02 6.87
CA GLN A 272 -22.26 -11.89 5.70
C GLN A 272 -21.91 -13.32 6.09
N THR A 273 -22.09 -14.28 5.18
CA THR A 273 -21.53 -15.62 5.36
C THR A 273 -20.09 -15.65 4.85
N VAL A 274 -19.25 -16.54 5.39
CA VAL A 274 -17.88 -16.75 4.87
C VAL A 274 -17.90 -17.08 3.38
N LYS A 275 -18.89 -17.87 2.92
CA LYS A 275 -19.09 -18.14 1.49
C LYS A 275 -19.54 -16.92 0.69
N GLY A 276 -20.26 -15.98 1.30
CA GLY A 276 -20.64 -14.72 0.67
C GLY A 276 -19.52 -13.67 0.66
N VAL A 277 -18.51 -13.82 1.51
CA VAL A 277 -17.22 -13.11 1.39
C VAL A 277 -16.38 -13.72 0.25
N ASP A 278 -16.62 -15.00 -0.06
CA ASP A 278 -15.90 -15.85 -1.04
C ASP A 278 -16.50 -15.83 -2.46
N GLN A 279 -17.83 -15.70 -2.60
CA GLN A 279 -18.55 -15.83 -3.89
C GLN A 279 -19.40 -14.59 -4.19
N ASP A 280 -19.48 -14.27 -5.49
CA ASP A 280 -20.28 -13.20 -6.11
C ASP A 280 -19.89 -11.76 -5.77
N GLY A 281 -18.91 -11.22 -6.50
CA GLY A 281 -18.74 -9.75 -6.61
C GLY A 281 -18.63 -9.04 -5.26
N CYS A 282 -18.36 -9.79 -4.19
CA CYS A 282 -18.54 -9.28 -2.87
C CYS A 282 -17.30 -8.49 -2.53
N GLN A 283 -17.59 -7.27 -2.14
CA GLN A 283 -16.69 -6.16 -2.26
C GLN A 283 -15.59 -6.19 -1.17
N SER A 284 -15.52 -7.26 -0.37
CA SER A 284 -14.45 -7.61 0.58
C SER A 284 -13.79 -8.94 0.21
N THR A 285 -12.69 -8.92 -0.56
CA THR A 285 -11.99 -10.13 -1.01
C THR A 285 -10.67 -10.30 -0.25
N VAL A 286 -10.36 -11.52 0.21
CA VAL A 286 -9.05 -11.92 0.76
C VAL A 286 -8.13 -12.43 -0.35
N TRP A 287 -6.91 -11.92 -0.38
CA TRP A 287 -5.90 -12.29 -1.37
C TRP A 287 -4.59 -12.67 -0.72
N ILE A 288 -3.77 -13.42 -1.45
CA ILE A 288 -2.46 -13.93 -1.01
C ILE A 288 -1.36 -13.02 -1.57
N CYS A 289 -0.46 -12.53 -0.71
CA CYS A 289 0.82 -11.93 -1.11
C CYS A 289 1.81 -12.99 -1.57
#